data_AF-A0A069PIP1-F1
#
_entry.id   AF-A0A069PIP1-F1
#
_cell.length_a   1.000
_cell.length_b   1.000
_cell.length_c   1.000
_cell.angle_alpha   90.00
_cell.angle_beta   90.00
_cell.angle_gamma   90.00
#
_symmetry.space_group_name_H-M   'P 1'
#
loop_
_entity.id
_entity.type
_entity.pdbx_description
1 polymer ?
#
loop_
_entity_poly.entity_id
_entity_poly.type
_entity_poly.pdbx_seq_one_letter_code
_entity_poly.pdbx_strand_id
1 'polypeptide(L)' 'MSRRTFTRHFHQLTGATVGAWLLGERIAFAQRLLETSDLPVERIAETCGFGTGATLRQQFAQALKTSPSAYRRAFRGA' A
#
# COMPACT_ATOMS: atom_id res chain seq x y z
N MET A 1 -26.36 4.42 3.97
CA MET A 1 -26.27 3.87 2.59
C MET A 1 -26.08 2.36 2.66
N SER A 2 -26.65 1.59 1.74
CA SER A 2 -26.32 0.16 1.63
C SER A 2 -24.92 -0.04 1.06
N ARG A 3 -24.28 -1.19 1.36
CA ARG A 3 -22.98 -1.58 0.77
C ARG A 3 -22.98 -1.50 -0.76
N ARG A 4 -24.06 -1.92 -1.41
CA ARG A 4 -24.22 -1.88 -2.88
C ARG A 4 -24.20 -0.46 -3.42
N THR A 5 -24.93 0.46 -2.78
CA THR A 5 -24.98 1.87 -3.17
C THR A 5 -23.60 2.51 -3.05
N PHE A 6 -22.91 2.26 -1.94
CA PHE A 6 -21.55 2.78 -1.71
C PHE A 6 -20.57 2.29 -2.78
N THR A 7 -20.48 0.97 -3.01
CA THR A 7 -19.55 0.40 -3.99
C THR A 7 -19.80 0.95 -5.40
N ARG A 8 -21.07 1.09 -5.81
CA ARG A 8 -21.41 1.64 -7.14
C ARG A 8 -20.98 3.10 -7.27
N HIS A 9 -21.33 3.95 -6.30
CA HIS A 9 -20.95 5.37 -6.35
C HIS A 9 -19.44 5.55 -6.28
N PHE A 10 -18.77 4.76 -5.45
CA PHE A 10 -17.31 4.78 -5.35
C PHE A 10 -16.65 4.45 -6.68
N HIS A 11 -17.11 3.37 -7.34
CA HIS A 11 -16.61 2.99 -8.66
C HIS A 11 -16.92 4.05 -9.72
N GLN A 12 -18.10 4.67 -9.69
CA GLN A 12 -18.46 5.76 -10.62
C GLN A 12 -17.53 6.97 -10.47
N LEU A 13 -17.05 7.26 -9.25
CA LEU A 13 -16.18 8.42 -8.98
C LEU A 13 -14.69 8.12 -9.19
N THR A 14 -14.24 6.90 -8.89
CA THR A 14 -12.80 6.55 -8.86
C THR A 14 -12.37 5.64 -10.01
N GLY A 15 -13.32 5.02 -10.72
CA GLY A 15 -13.04 4.01 -11.75
C GLY A 15 -12.53 2.67 -11.20
N ALA A 16 -12.46 2.50 -9.87
CA ALA A 16 -11.91 1.31 -9.24
C ALA A 16 -12.88 0.72 -8.19
N THR A 17 -12.69 -0.56 -7.88
CA THR A 17 -13.34 -1.13 -6.71
C THR A 17 -12.71 -0.56 -5.44
N VAL A 18 -13.50 -0.47 -4.36
CA VAL A 18 -13.04 0.05 -3.06
C VAL A 18 -11.77 -0.68 -2.58
N GLY A 19 -11.73 -2.01 -2.74
CA GLY A 19 -10.59 -2.82 -2.31
C GLY A 19 -9.32 -2.55 -3.12
N ALA A 20 -9.43 -2.47 -4.45
CA ALA A 20 -8.30 -2.15 -5.32
C ALA A 20 -7.77 -0.74 -5.07
N TRP A 21 -8.68 0.23 -4.91
CA TRP A 21 -8.31 1.60 -4.60
C TRP A 21 -7.60 1.69 -3.23
N LEU A 22 -8.17 1.07 -2.19
CA LEU A 22 -7.59 1.09 -0.85
C LEU A 22 -6.21 0.42 -0.82
N LEU A 23 -6.02 -0.66 -1.58
CA LEU A 23 -4.72 -1.31 -1.71
C LEU A 23 -3.69 -0.35 -2.32
N GLY A 24 -4.07 0.37 -3.39
CA GLY A 24 -3.23 1.40 -4.01
C GLY A 24 -2.81 2.49 -3.04
N GLU A 25 -3.77 3.06 -2.29
CA GLU A 25 -3.49 4.09 -1.28
C GLU A 25 -2.57 3.59 -0.17
N ARG A 26 -2.74 2.34 0.28
CA ARG A 26 -1.87 1.72 1.28
C ARG A 26 -0.45 1.51 0.78
N ILE A 27 -0.29 1.14 -0.49
CA ILE A 27 1.03 1.01 -1.13
C ILE A 27 1.69 2.39 -1.24
N ALA A 28 0.96 3.40 -1.71
CA ALA A 28 1.46 4.77 -1.79
C ALA A 28 1.87 5.32 -0.41
N PHE A 29 1.12 5.00 0.64
CA PHE A 29 1.50 5.37 2.00
C PHE A 29 2.74 4.61 2.49
N ALA A 30 2.85 3.32 2.19
CA ALA A 30 4.05 2.54 2.50
C ALA A 30 5.29 3.10 1.79
N GLN A 31 5.19 3.51 0.52
CA GLN A 31 6.28 4.19 -0.20
C GLN A 31 6.73 5.45 0.55
N ARG A 32 5.80 6.35 0.89
CA ARG A 32 6.13 7.57 1.66
C ARG A 32 6.85 7.26 2.96
N LEU A 33 6.41 6.25 3.73
CA LEU A 33 7.10 5.86 4.98
C LEU A 33 8.48 5.25 4.73
N LEU A 34 8.64 4.45 3.68
CA LEU A 34 9.94 3.88 3.31
C LEU A 34 10.94 4.96 2.90
N GLU A 35 10.46 6.02 2.26
CA GLU A 35 11.25 7.16 1.78
C GLU A 35 11.62 8.09 2.94
N THR A 36 10.70 8.35 3.87
CA THR A 36 10.83 9.42 4.89
C THR A 36 11.15 8.94 6.31
N SER A 37 11.08 7.63 6.60
CA SER A 37 11.40 7.09 7.93
C SER A 37 12.32 5.85 7.92
N ASP A 38 13.03 5.64 9.03
CA ASP A 38 13.86 4.44 9.29
C ASP A 38 13.06 3.27 9.90
N LEU A 39 11.73 3.34 9.91
CA LEU A 39 10.89 2.32 10.53
C LEU A 39 11.17 0.93 9.93
N PRO A 40 11.21 -0.15 10.74
CA PRO A 40 11.27 -1.51 10.22
C PRO A 40 10.08 -1.81 9.30
N VAL A 41 10.28 -2.69 8.32
CA VAL A 41 9.23 -3.05 7.34
C VAL A 41 7.99 -3.63 8.03
N GLU A 42 8.19 -4.32 9.15
CA GLU A 42 7.15 -4.88 10.01
C GLU A 42 6.27 -3.78 10.60
N ARG A 43 6.87 -2.69 11.10
CA ARG A 43 6.13 -1.53 11.65
C ARG A 43 5.39 -0.77 10.55
N ILE A 44 6.00 -0.63 9.37
CA ILE A 44 5.33 -0.01 8.21
C ILE A 44 4.12 -0.84 7.77
N ALA A 45 4.23 -2.17 7.78
CA ALA A 45 3.13 -3.05 7.41
C ALA A 45 1.93 -2.90 8.35
N GLU A 46 2.15 -2.86 9.66
CA GLU A 46 1.09 -2.58 10.63
C GLU A 46 0.46 -1.20 10.40
N THR A 47 1.31 -0.18 10.22
CA THR A 47 0.88 1.22 10.06
C THR A 47 0.05 1.44 8.79
N CYS A 48 0.39 0.76 7.70
CA CYS A 48 -0.37 0.80 6.44
C CYS A 48 -1.53 -0.23 6.42
N GLY A 49 -1.75 -0.95 7.53
CA GLY A 49 -2.85 -1.89 7.73
C GLY A 49 -2.69 -3.25 7.02
N PHE A 50 -1.50 -3.60 6.52
CA PHE A 50 -1.23 -4.92 5.95
C PHE A 50 -1.14 -6.02 7.01
N GLY A 51 -1.03 -5.65 8.29
CA GLY A 51 -0.98 -6.57 9.44
C GLY A 51 0.37 -7.23 9.63
N THR A 52 0.99 -7.76 8.56
CA THR A 52 2.32 -8.39 8.62
C THR A 52 3.25 -7.89 7.54
N GLY A 53 4.56 -7.94 7.83
CA GLY A 53 5.59 -7.64 6.84
C GLY A 53 5.55 -8.57 5.62
N ALA A 54 5.09 -9.82 5.77
CA ALA A 54 4.94 -10.75 4.66
C ALA A 54 3.84 -10.30 3.68
N THR A 55 2.68 -9.89 4.20
CA THR A 55 1.57 -9.36 3.38
C THR A 55 1.97 -8.08 2.66
N LEU A 56 2.65 -7.15 3.35
CA LEU A 56 3.19 -5.95 2.70
C LEU A 56 4.14 -6.31 1.57
N ARG A 57 5.13 -7.18 1.80
CA ARG A 57 6.10 -7.60 0.76
C ARG A 57 5.40 -8.22 -0.45
N GLN A 58 4.41 -9.08 -0.24
CA GLN A 58 3.65 -9.70 -1.32
C GLN A 58 2.89 -8.65 -2.15
N GLN A 59 2.11 -7.78 -1.51
CA GLN A 59 1.29 -6.78 -2.21
C GLN A 59 2.18 -5.73 -2.91
N PHE A 60 3.25 -5.30 -2.26
CA PHE A 60 4.22 -4.36 -2.83
C PHE A 60 4.92 -4.94 -4.06
N ALA A 61 5.34 -6.21 -4.00
CA ALA A 61 5.93 -6.90 -5.15
C ALA A 61 4.93 -7.10 -6.29
N GLN A 62 3.66 -7.39 -6.00
CA GLN A 62 2.62 -7.51 -7.02
C GLN A 62 2.43 -6.17 -7.77
N ALA A 63 2.37 -5.06 -7.05
CA ALA A 63 2.12 -3.74 -7.63
C ALA A 63 3.35 -3.08 -8.28
N LEU A 64 4.52 -3.13 -7.62
CA LEU A 64 5.71 -2.34 -7.98
C LEU A 64 6.89 -3.18 -8.47
N LYS A 65 6.73 -4.52 -8.53
CA LYS A 65 7.76 -5.47 -8.99
C LYS A 65 9.10 -5.36 -8.24
N THR A 66 9.06 -4.92 -6.98
CA THR A 66 10.22 -4.85 -6.09
C THR A 66 9.82 -5.13 -4.64
N SER A 67 10.79 -5.25 -3.75
CA SER A 67 10.53 -5.38 -2.31
C SER A 67 10.59 -4.02 -1.59
N PRO A 68 9.89 -3.84 -0.46
CA PRO A 68 9.99 -2.62 0.36
C PRO A 68 11.43 -2.24 0.72
N SER A 69 12.27 -3.21 1.10
CA SER A 69 13.66 -2.97 1.47
C SER A 69 14.52 -2.54 0.28
N ALA A 70 14.33 -3.19 -0.89
CA ALA A 70 15.03 -2.82 -2.12
C ALA A 70 14.58 -1.43 -2.61
N TYR A 71 13.28 -1.14 -2.53
CA TYR A 71 12.72 0.18 -2.83
C TYR A 71 13.33 1.28 -1.95
N ARG A 72 13.34 1.08 -0.62
CA ARG A 72 13.97 2.01 0.32
C ARG A 72 15.42 2.30 -0.04
N ARG A 73 16.22 1.26 -0.28
CA ARG A 73 17.64 1.40 -0.62
C ARG A 73 17.84 2.15 -1.93
N ALA A 74 17.03 1.86 -2.95
CA ALA A 74 17.11 2.55 -4.23
C ALA A 74 16.74 4.04 -4.11
N PHE A 75 15.73 4.37 -3.29
CA PHE A 75 15.25 5.74 -3.16
C PHE A 75 16.14 6.62 -2.28
N ARG A 76 16.65 6.08 -1.16
CA ARG A 76 17.45 6.85 -0.20
C ARG A 76 18.91 7.03 -0.60
N GLY A 77 19.33 6.39 -1.68
CA GLY A 77 20.73 6.21 -1.99
C GLY A 77 21.32 5.07 -1.17
N ALA A 78 22.32 4.41 -1.76
CA ALA A 78 23.23 3.55 -1.01
C ALA A 78 24.05 4.37 -0.02
#